data_AF-A0A7S0MI73-F1
#
_entry.id   AF-A0A7S0MI73-F1
#
_cell.length_a   1.000
_cell.length_b   1.000
_cell.length_c   1.000
_cell.angle_alpha   90.00
_cell.angle_beta   90.00
_cell.angle_gamma   90.00
#
_symmetry.space_group_name_H-M   'P 1'
#
loop_
_entity.id
_entity.type
_entity.pdbx_description
1 polymer ?
#
loop_
_entity_poly.entity_id
_entity_poly.type
_entity_poly.pdbx_seq_one_letter_code
_entity_poly.pdbx_strand_id
1 'polypeptide(L)'
;TGLAVEALVFELWDLAPALRAATYEAPLYRGENALHIAIVKKAGERVVRALVESKEGPELLTQRADGEFFTAADQSGGTCHRLGEYPLAFAACASQPATFDLLVECKADLRARTSVGGHNLLHLMVLNAFRGDVDVAEG
;
A
#
# COMPACT_ATOMS: atom_id res chain seq x y z
N THR A 1 -15.80 4.57 19.26
CA THR A 1 -15.21 3.22 19.13
C THR A 1 -13.92 3.19 18.31
N GLY A 2 -13.70 4.08 17.32
CA GLY A 2 -12.43 4.13 16.55
C GLY A 2 -11.19 4.68 17.28
N LEU A 3 -11.35 5.69 18.14
CA LEU A 3 -10.24 6.32 18.89
C LEU A 3 -9.48 5.36 19.81
N ALA A 4 -10.17 4.35 20.37
CA ALA A 4 -9.55 3.36 21.25
C ALA A 4 -8.62 2.41 20.47
N VAL A 5 -8.97 2.07 19.23
CA VAL A 5 -8.15 1.19 18.39
C VAL A 5 -6.90 1.94 17.91
N GLU A 6 -7.04 3.21 17.53
CA GLU A 6 -5.90 4.04 17.13
C GLU A 6 -4.87 4.21 18.27
N ALA A 7 -5.34 4.37 19.52
CA ALA A 7 -4.44 4.41 20.68
C ALA A 7 -3.68 3.09 20.86
N LEU A 8 -4.35 1.95 20.68
CA LEU A 8 -3.72 0.62 20.77
C LEU A 8 -2.68 0.38 19.67
N VAL A 9 -2.84 0.98 18.49
CA VAL A 9 -1.82 0.92 17.43
C VAL A 9 -0.50 1.52 17.93
N PHE A 10 -0.55 2.70 18.55
CA PHE A 10 0.64 3.36 19.08
C PHE A 10 1.22 2.64 20.29
N GLU A 11 0.37 2.12 21.18
CA GLU A 11 0.84 1.33 22.33
C GLU A 11 1.58 0.06 21.87
N LEU A 12 1.01 -0.69 20.92
CA LEU A 12 1.67 -1.86 20.35
C LEU A 12 2.96 -1.49 19.60
N TRP A 13 2.95 -0.37 18.88
CA TRP A 13 4.11 0.15 18.17
C TRP A 13 5.30 0.43 19.11
N ASP A 14 5.03 0.92 20.31
CA ASP A 14 6.04 1.19 21.33
C ASP A 14 6.48 -0.08 22.06
N LEU A 15 5.55 -0.98 22.38
CA LEU A 15 5.84 -2.23 23.09
C LEU A 15 6.64 -3.24 22.27
N ALA A 16 6.45 -3.27 20.94
CA ALA A 16 7.03 -4.29 20.07
C ALA A 16 7.74 -3.70 18.83
N PRO A 17 8.93 -3.08 18.98
CA PRO A 17 9.67 -2.50 17.87
C PRO A 17 9.98 -3.49 16.73
N ALA A 18 10.13 -4.78 17.05
CA ALA A 18 10.36 -5.83 16.07
C ALA A 18 9.21 -6.01 15.07
N LEU A 19 7.99 -5.54 15.39
CA LEU A 19 6.82 -5.65 14.51
C LEU A 19 6.68 -4.48 13.54
N ARG A 20 7.43 -3.38 13.74
CA ARG A 20 7.24 -2.12 13.02
C ARG A 20 7.44 -2.23 11.52
N ALA A 21 8.41 -3.03 11.11
CA ALA A 21 8.72 -3.33 9.71
C ALA A 21 8.31 -4.77 9.32
N ALA A 22 7.52 -5.46 10.15
CA ALA A 22 7.07 -6.81 9.81
C ALA A 22 6.14 -6.78 8.59
N THR A 23 6.24 -7.82 7.78
CA THR A 23 5.41 -8.03 6.59
C THR A 23 4.60 -9.31 6.75
N TYR A 24 3.49 -9.41 6.05
CA TYR A 24 2.80 -10.68 5.89
C TYR A 24 3.74 -11.70 5.21
N GLU A 25 3.82 -12.90 5.78
CA GLU A 25 4.68 -13.98 5.27
C GLU A 25 3.91 -14.98 4.39
N ALA A 26 2.58 -15.05 4.56
CA ALA A 26 1.74 -16.00 3.83
C ALA A 26 1.74 -15.70 2.32
N PRO A 27 1.72 -16.73 1.44
CA PRO A 27 1.86 -16.54 -0.02
C PRO A 27 0.89 -15.53 -0.64
N LEU A 28 -0.35 -15.50 -0.16
CA LEU A 28 -1.40 -14.65 -0.71
C LEU A 28 -1.13 -13.14 -0.51
N TYR A 29 -0.77 -12.73 0.71
CA TYR A 29 -0.54 -11.31 1.08
C TYR A 29 0.94 -10.98 1.30
N ARG A 30 1.85 -11.85 0.82
CA ARG A 30 3.28 -11.74 1.08
C ARG A 30 3.81 -10.32 0.87
N GLY A 31 4.59 -9.84 1.83
CA GLY A 31 5.30 -8.58 1.75
C GLY A 31 4.46 -7.33 2.05
N GLU A 32 3.14 -7.46 2.26
CA GLU A 32 2.31 -6.36 2.72
C GLU A 32 2.67 -6.00 4.17
N ASN A 33 2.95 -4.71 4.41
CA ASN A 33 3.32 -4.18 5.72
C ASN A 33 2.23 -3.26 6.31
N ALA A 34 2.45 -2.77 7.53
CA ALA A 34 1.52 -1.88 8.22
C ALA A 34 1.19 -0.59 7.44
N LEU A 35 2.13 -0.06 6.65
CA LEU A 35 1.91 1.16 5.85
C LEU A 35 0.96 0.91 4.68
N HIS A 36 1.12 -0.21 3.96
CA HIS A 36 0.16 -0.63 2.93
C HIS A 36 -1.26 -0.70 3.49
N ILE A 37 -1.41 -1.37 4.63
CA ILE A 37 -2.70 -1.57 5.30
C ILE A 37 -3.28 -0.22 5.74
N ALA A 38 -2.47 0.67 6.34
CA ALA A 38 -2.90 1.98 6.78
C ALA A 38 -3.46 2.82 5.62
N ILE A 39 -2.83 2.74 4.44
CA ILE A 39 -3.28 3.42 3.23
C ILE A 39 -4.61 2.83 2.75
N VAL A 40 -4.71 1.51 2.57
CA VAL A 40 -5.95 0.86 2.08
C VAL A 40 -7.12 1.09 3.02
N LYS A 41 -6.88 1.05 4.33
CA LYS A 41 -7.91 1.25 5.37
C LYS A 41 -8.21 2.72 5.65
N LYS A 42 -7.51 3.66 5.00
CA LYS A 42 -7.66 5.11 5.23
C LYS A 42 -7.52 5.44 6.73
N ALA A 43 -6.47 4.94 7.36
CA ALA A 43 -6.22 5.05 8.81
C ALA A 43 -6.00 6.50 9.31
N GLY A 44 -6.03 7.48 8.40
CA GLY A 44 -5.84 8.89 8.69
C GLY A 44 -4.37 9.32 8.64
N GLU A 45 -4.16 10.61 8.41
CA GLU A 45 -2.82 11.18 8.22
C GLU A 45 -1.92 10.97 9.45
N ARG A 46 -2.49 11.05 10.66
CA ARG A 46 -1.73 10.87 11.92
C ARG A 46 -1.01 9.52 11.98
N VAL A 47 -1.70 8.43 11.62
CA VAL A 47 -1.13 7.08 11.63
C VAL A 47 -0.08 6.95 10.52
N VAL A 48 -0.41 7.35 9.29
CA VAL A 48 0.52 7.29 8.16
C VAL A 48 1.81 8.06 8.47
N ARG A 49 1.67 9.30 8.96
CA ARG A 49 2.78 10.18 9.34
C ARG A 49 3.68 9.53 10.38
N ALA A 50 3.10 8.97 11.45
CA ALA A 50 3.87 8.29 12.48
C ALA A 50 4.65 7.09 11.93
N LEU A 51 4.09 6.33 10.98
CA LEU A 51 4.79 5.20 10.35
C LEU A 51 5.98 5.68 9.49
N VAL A 52 5.78 6.69 8.64
CA VAL A 52 6.80 7.11 7.66
C VAL A 52 7.89 8.00 8.25
N GLU A 53 7.59 8.77 9.30
CA GLU A 53 8.57 9.58 10.02
C GLU A 53 9.32 8.76 11.09
N SER A 54 8.95 7.50 11.30
CA SER A 54 9.65 6.59 12.21
C SER A 54 11.03 6.17 11.66
N LYS A 55 11.83 5.54 12.53
CA LYS A 55 13.12 4.94 12.16
C LYS A 55 12.96 3.88 11.06
N GLU A 56 11.86 3.13 11.09
CA GLU A 56 11.53 2.07 10.15
C GLU A 56 10.88 2.61 8.86
N GLY A 57 10.53 3.90 8.81
CA GLY A 57 9.91 4.56 7.66
C GLY A 57 10.59 4.29 6.32
N PRO A 58 11.93 4.45 6.19
CA PRO A 58 12.64 4.14 4.94
C PRO A 58 12.49 2.68 4.48
N GLU A 59 12.43 1.74 5.42
CA GLU A 59 12.21 0.32 5.10
C GLU A 59 10.76 0.10 4.67
N LEU A 60 9.80 0.63 5.41
CA LEU A 60 8.37 0.52 5.09
C LEU A 60 8.03 1.04 3.68
N LEU A 61 8.68 2.13 3.25
CA LEU A 61 8.50 2.74 1.93
C LEU A 61 9.03 1.89 0.77
N THR A 62 9.95 0.97 1.04
CA THR A 62 10.66 0.18 0.01
C THR A 62 10.27 -1.30 0.00
N GLN A 63 9.63 -1.79 1.06
CA GLN A 63 9.05 -3.13 1.11
C GLN A 63 7.94 -3.30 0.07
N ARG A 64 7.88 -4.49 -0.51
CA ARG A 64 7.02 -4.82 -1.64
C ARG A 64 5.93 -5.80 -1.23
N ALA A 65 4.68 -5.44 -1.44
CA ALA A 65 3.55 -6.35 -1.41
C ALA A 65 3.52 -7.16 -2.72
N ASP A 66 4.19 -8.31 -2.74
CA ASP A 66 4.42 -9.14 -3.93
C ASP A 66 3.76 -10.54 -3.84
N GLY A 67 2.85 -10.71 -2.87
CA GLY A 67 1.98 -11.87 -2.75
C GLY A 67 1.13 -12.14 -4.00
N GLU A 68 0.58 -13.35 -4.08
CA GLU A 68 -0.23 -13.78 -5.21
C GLU A 68 -1.43 -12.84 -5.45
N PHE A 69 -1.98 -12.25 -4.39
CA PHE A 69 -3.06 -11.27 -4.46
C PHE A 69 -2.66 -9.96 -5.18
N PHE A 70 -1.38 -9.58 -5.12
CA PHE A 70 -0.86 -8.33 -5.71
C PHE A 70 -0.22 -8.53 -7.08
N THR A 71 0.08 -9.78 -7.45
CA THR A 71 0.81 -10.09 -8.69
C THR A 71 -0.04 -10.82 -9.72
N ALA A 72 -1.02 -11.63 -9.29
CA ALA A 72 -1.85 -12.44 -10.17
C ALA A 72 -3.20 -11.75 -10.46
N ALA A 73 -3.44 -11.44 -11.73
CA ALA A 73 -4.64 -10.71 -12.15
C ALA A 73 -5.92 -11.53 -11.98
N ASP A 74 -5.83 -12.85 -12.12
CA ASP A 74 -6.90 -13.83 -11.95
C ASP A 74 -7.28 -14.04 -10.48
N GLN A 75 -6.29 -14.16 -9.58
CA GLN A 75 -6.54 -14.40 -8.15
C GLN A 75 -7.07 -13.18 -7.40
N SER A 76 -6.82 -11.97 -7.90
CA SER A 76 -7.31 -10.73 -7.29
C SER A 76 -8.73 -10.33 -7.71
N GLY A 77 -9.46 -11.20 -8.44
CA GLY A 77 -10.72 -10.82 -9.10
C GLY A 77 -10.54 -9.62 -10.04
N GLY A 78 -9.32 -9.44 -10.55
CA GLY A 78 -8.91 -8.27 -11.29
C GLY A 78 -8.89 -6.95 -10.51
N THR A 79 -8.89 -6.91 -9.17
CA THR A 79 -8.98 -5.64 -8.40
C THR A 79 -7.66 -5.15 -7.83
N CYS A 80 -6.81 -6.02 -7.30
CA CYS A 80 -5.63 -5.61 -6.52
C CYS A 80 -4.27 -5.72 -7.22
N HIS A 81 -4.14 -6.49 -8.30
CA HIS A 81 -2.88 -6.54 -9.08
C HIS A 81 -2.44 -5.20 -9.69
N ARG A 82 -3.30 -4.18 -9.66
CA ARG A 82 -3.04 -2.84 -10.20
C ARG A 82 -2.70 -1.79 -9.15
N LEU A 83 -2.74 -2.14 -7.86
CA LEU A 83 -2.27 -1.26 -6.78
C LEU A 83 -0.74 -1.14 -6.77
N GLY A 84 -0.06 -2.02 -7.52
CA GLY A 84 1.38 -2.15 -7.52
C GLY A 84 1.86 -2.94 -6.31
N GLU A 85 3.14 -2.75 -5.97
CA GLU A 85 3.79 -3.44 -4.86
C GLU A 85 4.22 -2.49 -3.74
N TYR A 86 4.29 -1.18 -4.01
CA TYR A 86 4.88 -0.20 -3.09
C TYR A 86 3.81 0.67 -2.43
N PRO A 87 4.01 1.17 -1.20
CA PRO A 87 3.06 2.04 -0.53
C PRO A 87 2.71 3.30 -1.33
N LEU A 88 3.68 3.85 -2.07
CA LEU A 88 3.46 5.00 -2.94
C LEU A 88 2.43 4.73 -4.05
N ALA A 89 2.50 3.55 -4.65
CA ALA A 89 1.53 3.13 -5.67
C ALA A 89 0.15 2.91 -5.06
N PHE A 90 0.08 2.37 -3.84
CA PHE A 90 -1.18 2.23 -3.11
C PHE A 90 -1.83 3.59 -2.84
N ALA A 91 -1.07 4.59 -2.39
CA ALA A 91 -1.60 5.93 -2.13
C ALA A 91 -2.13 6.60 -3.42
N ALA A 92 -1.40 6.46 -4.53
CA ALA A 92 -1.80 7.00 -5.83
C ALA A 92 -3.06 6.31 -6.37
N CYS A 93 -3.09 4.98 -6.40
CA CYS A 93 -4.21 4.20 -6.93
C CYS A 93 -5.46 4.27 -6.03
N ALA A 94 -5.30 4.49 -4.73
CA ALA A 94 -6.42 4.70 -3.79
C ALA A 94 -6.94 6.15 -3.76
N SER A 95 -6.44 7.03 -4.65
CA SER A 95 -6.84 8.44 -4.76
C SER A 95 -6.65 9.23 -3.45
N GLN A 96 -5.51 9.06 -2.79
CA GLN A 96 -5.16 9.74 -1.53
C GLN A 96 -4.01 10.74 -1.76
N PRO A 97 -4.27 11.95 -2.30
CA PRO A 97 -3.22 12.90 -2.67
C PRO A 97 -2.41 13.39 -1.47
N ALA A 98 -3.04 13.69 -0.33
CA ALA A 98 -2.32 14.11 0.87
C ALA A 98 -1.35 13.04 1.39
N THR A 99 -1.77 11.77 1.38
CA THR A 99 -0.90 10.63 1.68
C THR A 99 0.21 10.51 0.67
N PHE A 100 -0.09 10.61 -0.63
CA PHE A 100 0.89 10.54 -1.70
C PHE A 100 2.00 11.60 -1.53
N ASP A 101 1.61 12.86 -1.31
CA ASP A 101 2.54 13.97 -1.12
C ASP A 101 3.43 13.73 0.11
N LEU A 102 2.85 13.28 1.23
CA LEU A 102 3.60 12.90 2.43
C LEU A 102 4.63 11.80 2.16
N LEU A 103 4.26 10.74 1.42
CA LEU A 103 5.21 9.67 1.07
C LEU A 103 6.36 10.21 0.21
N VAL A 104 6.08 11.11 -0.74
CA VAL A 104 7.10 11.74 -1.59
C VAL A 104 8.04 12.64 -0.77
N GLU A 105 7.50 13.42 0.17
CA GLU A 105 8.29 14.21 1.12
C GLU A 105 9.25 13.33 1.92
N CYS A 106 8.75 12.16 2.36
CA CYS A 106 9.51 11.12 3.06
C CYS A 106 10.40 10.26 2.15
N LYS A 107 10.68 10.70 0.92
CA LYS A 107 11.63 10.07 -0.03
C LYS A 107 11.18 8.72 -0.59
N ALA A 108 9.88 8.47 -0.71
CA ALA A 108 9.38 7.35 -1.49
C ALA A 108 9.89 7.41 -2.95
N ASP A 109 10.28 6.25 -3.51
CA ASP A 109 10.86 6.19 -4.85
C ASP A 109 9.78 6.25 -5.94
N LEU A 110 9.69 7.38 -6.63
CA LEU A 110 8.81 7.59 -7.79
C LEU A 110 9.17 6.73 -9.01
N ARG A 111 10.39 6.19 -9.06
CA ARG A 111 10.91 5.37 -10.17
C ARG A 111 10.81 3.88 -9.90
N ALA A 112 10.27 3.48 -8.75
CA ALA A 112 10.05 2.10 -8.40
C ALA A 112 9.20 1.38 -9.46
N ARG A 113 9.50 0.11 -9.67
CA ARG A 113 8.84 -0.75 -10.68
C ARG A 113 8.43 -2.04 -10.02
N THR A 114 7.24 -2.53 -10.37
CA THR A 114 6.76 -3.84 -9.91
C THR A 114 7.69 -4.95 -10.40
N SER A 115 7.90 -5.96 -9.56
CA SER A 115 8.66 -7.17 -9.89
C SER A 115 8.03 -7.91 -11.07
N VAL A 116 6.70 -7.98 -11.10
CA VAL A 116 5.94 -8.58 -12.21
C VAL A 116 5.57 -7.49 -13.21
N GLY A 117 5.96 -7.67 -14.47
CA GLY A 117 5.62 -6.76 -15.58
C GLY A 117 6.40 -5.43 -15.61
N GLY A 118 7.15 -5.07 -14.58
CA GLY A 118 8.01 -3.88 -14.59
C GLY A 118 7.25 -2.55 -14.63
N HIS A 119 6.00 -2.52 -14.17
CA HIS A 119 5.12 -1.36 -14.18
C HIS A 119 5.65 -0.29 -13.22
N ASN A 120 6.00 0.87 -13.76
CA ASN A 120 6.16 2.10 -12.97
C ASN A 120 4.81 2.65 -12.47
N LEU A 121 4.89 3.62 -11.55
CA LEU A 121 3.73 4.32 -10.96
C LEU A 121 2.75 4.87 -12.01
N LEU A 122 3.25 5.44 -13.10
CA LEU A 122 2.39 6.02 -14.14
C LEU A 122 1.59 4.94 -14.89
N HIS A 123 2.19 3.79 -15.21
CA HIS A 123 1.44 2.68 -15.80
C HIS A 123 0.30 2.26 -14.87
N LEU A 124 0.58 2.11 -13.58
CA LEU A 124 -0.42 1.68 -12.59
C LEU A 124 -1.56 2.69 -12.47
N MET A 125 -1.25 3.99 -12.40
CA MET A 125 -2.26 5.05 -12.35
C MET A 125 -3.16 5.07 -13.59
N VAL A 126 -2.58 4.97 -14.79
CA VAL A 126 -3.33 4.92 -16.06
C VAL A 126 -4.20 3.66 -16.11
N LEU A 127 -3.64 2.49 -15.79
CA LEU A 127 -4.40 1.24 -15.76
C LEU A 127 -5.55 1.26 -14.75
N ASN A 128 -5.40 2.00 -13.65
CA ASN A 128 -6.44 2.16 -12.64
C ASN A 128 -7.50 3.22 -13.04
N ALA A 129 -7.09 4.31 -13.68
CA ALA A 129 -7.97 5.42 -14.04
C ALA A 129 -8.90 5.13 -15.22
N PHE A 130 -8.47 4.28 -16.17
CA PHE A 130 -9.23 3.98 -17.39
C PHE A 130 -9.98 2.65 -17.35
N ARG A 131 -10.31 2.15 -16.15
CA ARG A 131 -11.39 1.18 -16.03
C ARG A 131 -12.71 1.93 -16.25
N GLY A 132 -13.03 2.12 -17.52
CA GLY A 132 -14.39 2.35 -17.93
C GLY A 132 -15.26 1.21 -17.40
N ASP A 133 -16.49 1.57 -17.07
CA ASP A 133 -17.62 0.65 -17.05
C ASP A 133 -17.62 -0.13 -18.37
N VAL A 134 -16.89 -1.24 -18.41
CA VAL A 134 -17.30 -2.35 -19.25
C VAL A 134 -18.46 -2.95 -18.48
N ASP A 135 -19.64 -2.34 -18.69
CA ASP A 135 -20.90 -3.04 -18.55
C ASP A 135 -20.70 -4.37 -19.26
N VAL A 136 -20.55 -5.43 -18.47
CA VAL A 136 -20.76 -6.78 -18.91
C VAL A 136 -22.28 -6.89 -19.12
N ALA A 137 -22.77 -6.26 -20.19
CA ALA A 137 -24.04 -6.64 -20.80
C ALA A 137 -23.77 -7.95 -21.56
N GLU A 138 -23.65 -9.04 -20.79
CA GLU A 138 -23.91 -10.37 -21.28
C GLU A 138 -25.43 -10.53 -21.41
N GLY A 139 -25.89 -10.97 -22.60
CA GLY A 139 -27.23 -11.52 -22.82
C GLY A 139 -28.13 -10.72 -23.73
#